data_AF-A0A8C4NI27-F1
#
_entry.id   AF-A0A8C4NI27-F1
#
_cell.length_a   1.000
_cell.length_b   1.000
_cell.length_c   1.000
_cell.angle_alpha   90.00
_cell.angle_beta   90.00
_cell.angle_gamma   90.00
#
_symmetry.space_group_name_H-M   'P 1'
#
loop_
_entity.id
_entity.type
_entity.pdbx_description
1 polymer ?
#
loop_
_entity_poly.entity_id
_entity_poly.type
_entity_poly.pdbx_seq_one_letter_code
_entity_poly.pdbx_strand_id
1 'polypeptide(L)'
;MVAGAGCPFRHVTGGKNNVVCKHWMLGLCKMEDRCESLHQFDMTRMPNCYFYSRGEKCTNKECPFLHADPESKVKDCPWYDQGFCRQGPWCWKRHTRKVLCVNYLVGFCLEGPNCKFNPTEQKELKGSKEALMGLKV
;
A
#
# COMPACT_ATOMS: atom_id res chain seq x y z
N MET A 1 36.35 -16.68 -6.52
CA MET A 1 34.87 -16.59 -6.42
C MET A 1 34.33 -16.45 -7.83
N VAL A 2 33.70 -17.50 -8.39
CA VAL A 2 33.20 -17.48 -9.78
C VAL A 2 31.79 -16.91 -9.79
N ALA A 3 31.61 -15.77 -10.45
CA ALA A 3 30.30 -15.17 -10.66
C ALA A 3 29.61 -15.78 -11.88
N GLY A 4 28.33 -16.14 -11.73
CA GLY A 4 27.31 -15.88 -12.75
C GLY A 4 26.94 -16.96 -13.78
N ALA A 5 27.78 -17.94 -14.13
CA ALA A 5 27.39 -18.91 -15.18
C ALA A 5 27.97 -20.33 -15.06
N GLY A 6 29.02 -20.54 -14.26
CA GLY A 6 29.72 -21.84 -14.14
C GLY A 6 29.64 -22.48 -12.75
N CYS A 7 28.68 -22.08 -11.91
CA CYS A 7 28.53 -22.65 -10.58
C CYS A 7 27.75 -23.98 -10.67
N PRO A 8 28.26 -25.11 -10.14
CA PRO A 8 27.53 -26.38 -10.08
C PRO A 8 26.31 -26.31 -9.15
N PHE A 9 26.25 -25.28 -8.30
CA PHE A 9 25.08 -24.98 -7.48
C PHE A 9 24.16 -23.99 -8.21
N ARG A 10 22.86 -24.27 -8.20
CA ARG A 10 21.83 -23.43 -8.82
C ARG A 10 21.82 -22.05 -8.16
N HIS A 11 22.21 -21.03 -8.92
CA HIS A 11 21.97 -19.65 -8.54
C HIS A 11 20.56 -19.24 -8.97
N VAL A 12 19.84 -18.52 -8.10
CA VAL A 12 18.54 -17.91 -8.43
C VAL A 12 18.81 -16.79 -9.42
N THR A 13 18.74 -17.09 -10.72
CA THR A 13 18.98 -16.12 -11.78
C THR A 13 17.89 -15.05 -11.76
N GLY A 14 18.23 -13.86 -11.26
CA GLY A 14 17.63 -12.59 -11.69
C GLY A 14 16.11 -12.50 -11.68
N GLY A 15 15.48 -12.74 -10.53
CA GLY A 15 14.05 -12.43 -10.34
C GLY A 15 13.62 -12.78 -8.92
N LYS A 16 13.50 -11.79 -8.05
CA LYS A 16 13.03 -11.96 -6.66
C LYS A 16 11.55 -12.36 -6.68
N ASN A 17 11.27 -13.63 -6.87
CA ASN A 17 9.94 -14.16 -6.67
C ASN A 17 9.71 -14.26 -5.18
N ASN A 18 9.27 -13.14 -4.60
CA ASN A 18 9.02 -13.03 -3.17
C ASN A 18 7.70 -13.70 -2.79
N VAL A 19 6.81 -14.04 -3.73
CA VAL A 19 5.46 -14.49 -3.39
C VAL A 19 5.41 -16.00 -3.12
N VAL A 20 4.66 -16.40 -2.10
CA VAL A 20 4.41 -17.82 -1.78
C VAL A 20 3.62 -18.50 -2.90
N CYS A 21 4.07 -19.69 -3.31
CA CYS A 21 3.41 -20.49 -4.32
C CYS A 21 2.05 -20.99 -3.82
N LYS A 22 0.97 -20.55 -4.47
CA LYS A 22 -0.40 -21.00 -4.13
C LYS A 22 -0.61 -22.51 -4.29
N HIS A 23 0.07 -23.14 -5.25
CA HIS A 23 -0.10 -24.58 -5.52
C HIS A 23 0.67 -25.44 -4.52
N TRP A 24 1.80 -24.96 -4.03
CA TRP A 24 2.62 -25.67 -3.04
C TRP A 24 1.92 -25.76 -1.68
N MET A 25 1.31 -24.65 -1.24
CA MET A 25 0.52 -24.63 0.00
C MET A 25 -0.62 -25.67 -0.02
N LEU A 26 -1.12 -26.01 -1.21
CA LEU A 26 -2.17 -27.01 -1.42
C LEU A 26 -1.61 -28.42 -1.70
N GLY A 27 -0.29 -28.61 -1.76
CA GLY A 27 0.34 -29.88 -2.14
C GLY A 27 0.18 -30.25 -3.62
N LEU A 28 -0.25 -29.32 -4.47
CA LEU A 28 -0.55 -29.54 -5.89
C LEU A 28 0.57 -29.05 -6.83
N CYS A 29 1.67 -28.55 -6.28
CA CYS A 29 2.78 -28.05 -7.09
C CYS A 29 3.56 -29.20 -7.71
N LYS A 30 3.49 -29.36 -9.04
CA LYS A 30 4.23 -30.38 -9.79
C LYS A 30 5.68 -29.99 -10.12
N MET A 31 6.06 -28.73 -9.87
CA MET A 31 7.35 -28.20 -10.28
C MET A 31 8.40 -28.29 -9.18
N GLU A 32 8.04 -28.73 -7.97
CA GLU A 32 8.95 -28.94 -6.83
C GLU A 32 10.04 -27.84 -6.76
N ASP A 33 11.31 -28.20 -6.87
CA ASP A 33 12.45 -27.28 -6.75
C ASP A 33 12.67 -26.37 -7.98
N ARG A 34 11.95 -26.64 -9.06
CA ARG A 34 11.90 -25.79 -10.26
C ARG A 34 10.77 -24.77 -10.22
N CYS A 35 9.96 -24.74 -9.16
CA CYS A 35 8.94 -23.71 -9.03
C CYS A 35 9.58 -22.33 -8.90
N GLU A 36 9.05 -21.38 -9.66
CA GLU A 36 9.49 -19.99 -9.62
C GLU A 36 9.04 -19.28 -8.34
N SER A 37 7.94 -19.71 -7.72
CA SER A 37 7.38 -19.10 -6.51
C SER A 37 7.92 -19.76 -5.23
N LEU A 38 7.84 -19.07 -4.07
CA LEU A 38 8.41 -19.59 -2.82
C LEU A 38 7.65 -20.81 -2.31
N HIS A 39 8.38 -21.87 -2.00
CA HIS A 39 7.93 -23.04 -1.24
C HIS A 39 8.23 -22.87 0.25
N GLN A 40 7.85 -21.72 0.80
CA GLN A 40 7.98 -21.41 2.22
C GLN A 40 6.74 -20.66 2.66
N PHE A 41 6.21 -21.00 3.83
CA PHE A 41 5.08 -20.28 4.40
C PHE A 41 5.58 -18.97 5.02
N ASP A 42 5.19 -17.85 4.42
CA ASP A 42 5.47 -16.51 4.92
C ASP A 42 4.27 -15.61 4.70
N MET A 43 3.69 -15.12 5.80
CA MET A 43 2.51 -14.26 5.80
C MET A 43 2.77 -12.90 5.13
N THR A 44 3.99 -12.39 5.19
CA THR A 44 4.33 -11.07 4.62
C THR A 44 4.38 -11.09 3.10
N ARG A 45 4.58 -12.28 2.52
CA ARG A 45 4.72 -12.47 1.09
C ARG A 45 3.65 -13.41 0.52
N MET A 46 2.54 -13.58 1.23
CA MET A 46 1.42 -14.35 0.73
C MET A 46 0.76 -13.65 -0.48
N PRO A 47 0.25 -14.37 -1.48
CA PRO A 47 -0.54 -13.75 -2.53
C PRO A 47 -1.80 -13.05 -1.99
N ASN A 48 -2.35 -12.11 -2.77
CA ASN A 48 -3.57 -11.40 -2.42
C ASN A 48 -4.78 -12.35 -2.43
N CYS A 49 -5.71 -12.12 -1.52
CA CYS A 49 -6.97 -12.86 -1.46
C CYS A 49 -7.80 -12.58 -2.71
N TYR A 50 -8.28 -13.65 -3.35
CA TYR A 50 -9.04 -13.56 -4.59
C TYR A 50 -10.38 -12.81 -4.40
N PHE A 51 -11.13 -13.16 -3.35
CA PHE A 51 -12.42 -12.54 -3.04
C PHE A 51 -12.26 -11.06 -2.69
N TYR A 52 -11.29 -10.76 -1.83
CA TYR A 52 -11.02 -9.38 -1.41
C TYR A 52 -10.54 -8.50 -2.56
N SER A 53 -9.68 -9.01 -3.44
CA SER A 53 -9.20 -8.26 -4.61
C SER A 53 -10.31 -7.93 -5.63
N ARG A 54 -11.43 -8.65 -5.60
CA ARG A 54 -12.62 -8.39 -6.42
C ARG A 54 -13.65 -7.50 -5.73
N GLY A 55 -13.40 -7.11 -4.48
CA GLY A 55 -14.34 -6.35 -3.65
C GLY A 55 -15.45 -7.21 -3.02
N GLU A 56 -15.33 -8.53 -3.07
CA GLU A 56 -16.24 -9.46 -2.40
C GLU A 56 -15.82 -9.65 -0.93
N LYS A 57 -16.79 -9.84 -0.03
CA LYS A 57 -16.49 -10.07 1.39
C LYS A 57 -15.82 -11.44 1.55
N CYS A 58 -14.58 -11.45 2.04
CA CYS A 58 -13.95 -12.69 2.47
C CYS A 58 -14.70 -13.26 3.68
N THR A 59 -15.21 -14.48 3.57
CA THR A 59 -15.98 -15.15 4.64
C THR A 59 -15.09 -15.59 5.80
N ASN A 60 -13.79 -15.82 5.55
CA ASN A 60 -12.86 -16.30 6.56
C ASN A 60 -12.20 -15.12 7.31
N LYS A 61 -12.34 -15.11 8.64
CA LYS A 61 -11.75 -14.07 9.52
C LYS A 61 -10.23 -14.19 9.61
N GLU A 62 -9.70 -15.41 9.53
CA GLU A 62 -8.26 -15.67 9.51
C GLU A 62 -7.84 -16.16 8.11
N CYS A 63 -8.04 -15.29 7.11
CA CYS A 63 -7.62 -15.60 5.74
C CYS A 63 -6.08 -15.57 5.66
N PRO A 64 -5.42 -16.66 5.21
CA PRO A 64 -3.96 -16.65 5.04
C PRO A 64 -3.49 -15.63 4.00
N PHE A 65 -4.34 -15.33 3.01
CA PHE A 65 -4.06 -14.44 1.89
C PHE A 65 -4.18 -12.96 2.26
N LEU A 66 -3.39 -12.10 1.59
CA LEU A 66 -3.37 -10.67 1.90
C LEU A 66 -4.66 -9.96 1.48
N HIS A 67 -5.29 -9.28 2.42
CA HIS A 67 -6.36 -8.31 2.18
C HIS A 67 -5.76 -6.91 1.93
N ALA A 68 -5.12 -6.74 0.77
CA ALA A 68 -4.57 -5.45 0.37
C ALA A 68 -5.60 -4.65 -0.42
N ASP A 69 -6.04 -3.50 0.11
CA ASP A 69 -6.92 -2.59 -0.62
C ASP A 69 -6.26 -2.14 -1.93
N PRO A 70 -6.95 -2.25 -3.08
CA PRO A 70 -6.40 -1.81 -4.36
C PRO A 70 -6.04 -0.31 -4.34
N GLU A 71 -6.79 0.50 -3.60
CA GLU A 71 -6.55 1.94 -3.44
C GLU A 71 -5.31 2.25 -2.58
N SER A 72 -4.94 1.36 -1.66
CA SER A 72 -3.73 1.47 -0.84
C SER A 72 -2.44 1.34 -1.66
N LYS A 73 -2.52 0.73 -2.86
CA LYS A 73 -1.36 0.58 -3.76
C LYS A 73 -1.12 1.81 -4.64
N VAL A 74 -2.09 2.71 -4.76
CA VAL A 74 -1.92 3.95 -5.54
C VAL A 74 -1.06 4.90 -4.72
N LYS A 75 0.20 5.06 -5.15
CA LYS A 75 1.11 6.05 -4.55
C LYS A 75 0.56 7.46 -4.71
N ASP A 76 0.82 8.30 -3.73
CA ASP A 76 0.52 9.73 -3.78
C ASP A 76 1.29 10.43 -4.90
N CYS A 77 0.68 11.47 -5.47
CA CYS A 77 1.26 12.25 -6.53
C CYS A 77 2.28 13.26 -5.95
N PRO A 78 3.57 13.16 -6.30
CA PRO A 78 4.57 14.09 -5.79
C PRO A 78 4.31 15.53 -6.25
N TRP A 79 3.79 15.72 -7.47
CA TRP A 79 3.50 17.04 -8.02
C TRP A 79 2.31 17.71 -7.32
N TYR A 80 1.26 16.94 -7.01
CA TYR A 80 0.12 17.48 -6.27
C TYR A 80 0.50 17.80 -4.82
N ASP A 81 1.38 17.01 -4.21
CA ASP A 81 1.89 17.27 -2.86
C ASP A 81 2.65 18.60 -2.75
N GLN A 82 3.36 18.96 -3.82
CA GLN A 82 4.05 20.25 -3.99
C GLN A 82 3.08 21.41 -4.31
N GLY A 83 1.80 21.13 -4.54
CA GLY A 83 0.74 22.11 -4.71
C GLY A 83 0.08 22.12 -6.09
N PHE A 84 0.70 21.55 -7.13
CA PHE A 84 0.12 21.55 -8.48
C PHE A 84 0.51 20.34 -9.32
N CYS A 85 -0.49 19.59 -9.77
CA CYS A 85 -0.31 18.51 -10.74
C CYS A 85 -0.85 18.92 -12.11
N ARG A 86 0.00 18.89 -13.14
CA ARG A 86 -0.37 19.22 -14.52
C ARG A 86 -1.50 18.34 -15.08
N GLN A 87 -1.59 17.09 -14.64
CA GLN A 87 -2.63 16.15 -15.08
C GLN A 87 -3.99 16.44 -14.43
N GLY A 88 -4.01 17.25 -13.36
CA GLY A 88 -5.24 17.63 -12.67
C GLY A 88 -6.08 16.41 -12.26
N PRO A 89 -7.40 16.42 -12.48
CA PRO A 89 -8.29 15.32 -12.07
C PRO A 89 -8.06 14.01 -12.84
N TRP A 90 -7.29 14.04 -13.94
CA TRP A 90 -6.98 12.86 -14.75
C TRP A 90 -5.68 12.17 -14.32
N CYS A 91 -5.08 12.59 -13.20
CA CYS A 91 -3.88 11.95 -12.69
C CYS A 91 -4.20 10.55 -12.16
N TRP A 92 -3.42 9.57 -12.57
CA TRP A 92 -3.50 8.19 -12.09
C TRP A 92 -2.93 8.01 -10.67
N LYS A 93 -2.22 9.02 -10.15
CA LYS A 93 -1.70 9.06 -8.78
C LYS A 93 -2.73 9.68 -7.85
N ARG A 94 -2.68 9.29 -6.57
CA ARG A 94 -3.60 9.83 -5.57
C ARG A 94 -3.29 11.30 -5.28
N HIS A 95 -4.31 12.14 -5.35
CA HIS A 95 -4.25 13.56 -4.97
C HIS A 95 -4.87 13.73 -3.59
N THR A 96 -4.04 13.81 -2.56
CA THR A 96 -4.51 14.01 -1.17
C THR A 96 -4.51 15.50 -0.84
N ARG A 97 -5.68 16.07 -0.54
CA ARG A 97 -5.79 17.48 -0.16
C ARG A 97 -5.30 17.66 1.28
N LYS A 98 -4.28 18.47 1.45
CA LYS A 98 -3.81 18.86 2.79
C LYS A 98 -4.82 19.83 3.43
N VAL A 99 -5.28 19.51 4.64
CA VAL A 99 -6.13 20.40 5.44
C VAL A 99 -5.23 21.27 6.30
N LEU A 100 -5.44 22.59 6.25
CA LEU A 100 -4.68 23.57 7.01
C LEU A 100 -5.61 24.27 8.00
N CYS A 101 -5.12 24.54 9.21
CA CYS A 101 -5.83 25.39 10.16
C CYS A 101 -5.81 26.83 9.65
N VAL A 102 -6.98 27.37 9.30
CA VAL A 102 -7.11 28.76 8.85
C VAL A 102 -6.61 29.72 9.93
N ASN A 103 -7.00 29.49 11.19
CA ASN A 103 -6.57 30.32 12.32
C ASN A 103 -5.05 30.30 12.51
N TYR A 104 -4.37 29.20 12.17
CA TYR A 104 -2.92 29.12 12.23
C TYR A 104 -2.28 29.97 11.12
N LEU A 105 -2.82 29.89 9.89
CA LEU A 105 -2.36 30.70 8.76
C LEU A 105 -2.51 32.21 9.02
N VAL A 106 -3.59 32.61 9.70
CA VAL A 106 -3.83 34.03 10.04
C VAL A 106 -3.20 34.46 11.37
N GLY A 107 -2.50 33.56 12.08
CA GLY A 107 -1.79 33.87 13.33
C GLY A 107 -2.64 33.93 14.60
N PHE A 108 -3.90 33.50 14.54
CA PHE A 108 -4.84 33.50 15.68
C PHE A 108 -5.06 32.10 16.29
N CYS A 109 -4.29 31.09 15.89
CA CYS A 109 -4.43 29.76 16.47
C CYS A 109 -3.90 29.72 17.90
N LEU A 110 -4.78 29.40 18.85
CA LEU A 110 -4.45 29.27 20.27
C LEU A 110 -3.45 28.14 20.55
N GLU A 111 -3.43 27.10 19.71
CA GLU A 111 -2.46 25.99 19.82
C GLU A 111 -1.07 26.39 19.29
N GLY A 112 -0.97 27.50 18.55
CA GLY A 112 0.26 27.97 17.93
C GLY A 112 1.01 26.85 17.20
N PRO A 113 2.34 26.70 17.41
CA PRO A 113 3.16 25.70 16.72
C PRO A 113 2.79 24.24 17.03
N ASN A 114 1.96 23.98 18.05
CA ASN A 114 1.48 22.63 18.38
C ASN A 114 0.15 22.29 17.70
N CYS A 115 -0.36 23.15 16.82
CA CYS A 115 -1.62 22.91 16.12
C CYS A 115 -1.51 21.69 15.20
N LYS A 116 -2.41 20.72 15.36
CA LYS A 116 -2.44 19.47 14.57
C LYS A 116 -2.54 19.68 13.05
N PHE A 117 -2.95 20.87 12.61
CA PHE A 117 -3.09 21.23 11.21
C PHE A 117 -2.15 22.39 10.80
N ASN A 118 -1.05 22.56 11.53
CA ASN A 118 0.02 23.46 11.10
C ASN A 118 0.70 22.91 9.81
N PRO A 119 1.34 23.76 9.00
CA PRO A 119 2.00 23.32 7.75
C PRO A 119 3.16 22.33 7.96
N THR A 120 3.76 22.30 9.15
CA THR A 120 4.93 21.47 9.49
C THR A 120 4.58 20.06 9.98
N GLU A 121 3.36 19.84 10.49
CA GLU A 121 2.88 18.60 11.10
C GLU A 121 1.70 17.97 10.34
N GLN A 122 1.68 18.14 9.01
CA GLN A 122 0.67 17.53 8.15
C GLN A 122 0.89 16.02 8.05
N LYS A 123 0.48 15.28 9.08
CA LYS A 123 0.29 13.82 8.98
C LYS A 123 -0.97 13.57 8.17
N GLU A 124 -0.84 12.71 7.16
CA GLU A 124 -1.93 12.12 6.38
C GLU A 124 -3.13 11.81 7.31
N LEU A 125 -4.19 12.64 7.27
CA LEU A 125 -5.46 12.27 7.88
C LEU A 125 -6.03 11.13 7.04
N LYS A 126 -5.63 9.90 7.36
CA LYS A 126 -6.27 8.70 6.84
C LYS A 126 -7.75 8.79 7.19
N GLY A 127 -8.57 8.74 6.14
CA GLY A 127 -9.99 9.10 6.12
C GLY A 127 -10.73 8.88 7.43
N SER A 128 -11.19 9.97 8.03
CA SER A 128 -12.42 9.95 8.80
C SER A 128 -13.52 10.51 7.91
N LYS A 129 -14.40 9.63 7.41
CA LYS A 129 -15.72 10.02 6.91
C LYS A 129 -16.63 10.54 8.05
N GLU A 130 -16.07 10.92 9.20
CA GLU A 130 -16.78 11.22 10.45
C GLU A 130 -16.61 12.68 10.90
N ALA A 131 -16.01 13.58 10.09
CA ALA A 131 -15.85 15.00 10.44
C ALA A 131 -16.81 15.96 9.71
N LEU A 132 -17.69 15.45 8.84
CA LEU A 132 -18.66 16.28 8.08
C LEU A 132 -20.11 16.16 8.57
N MET A 133 -20.37 15.45 9.66
CA MET A 133 -21.69 15.39 10.28
C MET A 133 -21.75 16.27 11.53
N GLY A 134 -21.59 17.58 11.33
CA GLY A 134 -21.60 18.57 12.42
C GLY A 134 -22.17 19.94 12.09
N LEU A 135 -22.63 20.18 10.85
CA LEU A 135 -23.50 21.30 10.53
C LEU A 135 -24.87 20.75 10.16
N LYS A 136 -25.74 20.62 11.17
CA LYS A 136 -27.17 20.82 10.97
C LYS A 136 -27.46 22.26 11.40
N VAL A 137 -27.85 23.07 10.40
CA VAL A 137 -28.77 24.19 10.62
C VAL A 137 -30.10 23.59 11.06
#